data_AF-A0A9E5S190-F1
#
_entry.id   AF-A0A9E5S190-F1
#
_cell.length_a   1.000
_cell.length_b   1.000
_cell.length_c   1.000
_cell.angle_alpha   90.00
_cell.angle_beta   90.00
_cell.angle_gamma   90.00
#
_symmetry.space_group_name_H-M   'P 1'
#
loop_
_entity.id
_entity.type
_entity.pdbx_description
1 polymer ?
#
loop_
_entity_poly.entity_id
_entity_poly.type
_entity_poly.pdbx_seq_one_letter_code
_entity_poly.pdbx_strand_id
1 'polypeptide(L)' 'MPLKPLPYRDVKRRLEAAGFEQVSQKGSHVKFAKSTAEGTRTAIVANKREISIGTLGSILR' A
#
# COMPACT_ATOMS: atom_id res chain seq x y z
N MET A 1 -13.23 3.68 -12.79
CA MET A 1 -12.27 4.80 -12.89
C MET A 1 -10.91 4.23 -13.27
N PRO A 2 -10.19 4.77 -14.27
CA PRO A 2 -8.83 4.33 -14.54
C PRO A 2 -7.94 4.64 -13.33
N LEU A 3 -7.16 3.64 -12.89
CA LEU A 3 -6.13 3.84 -11.88
C LEU A 3 -5.13 4.87 -12.43
N LYS A 4 -4.82 5.89 -11.62
CA LYS A 4 -3.77 6.87 -11.93
C LYS A 4 -2.55 6.54 -11.07
N PRO A 5 -1.33 6.78 -11.56
CA PRO A 5 -0.16 6.73 -10.70
C PRO A 5 -0.34 7.70 -9.53
N LEU A 6 0.02 7.25 -8.33
CA LEU A 6 -0.11 8.04 -7.11
C LEU A 6 1.25 8.18 -6.44
N PRO A 7 1.57 9.34 -5.84
CA PRO A 7 2.78 9.44 -5.04
C PRO A 7 2.65 8.56 -3.80
N TYR A 8 3.78 8.02 -3.33
CA TYR A 8 3.82 7.14 -2.16
C TYR A 8 3.07 7.70 -0.94
N ARG A 9 3.18 9.01 -0.68
CA ARG A 9 2.49 9.68 0.44
C ARG A 9 0.96 9.52 0.38
N ASP A 10 0.37 9.57 -0.81
CA ASP A 10 -1.07 9.49 -0.97
C ASP A 10 -1.54 8.04 -0.82
N VAL A 11 -0.74 7.09 -1.30
CA VAL A 11 -0.98 5.65 -1.09
C VAL A 11 -0.87 5.30 0.39
N LYS A 12 0.18 5.77 1.07
CA LYS A 12 0.37 5.61 2.52
C LYS A 12 -0.84 6.15 3.29
N ARG A 13 -1.23 7.40 3.04
CA ARG A 13 -2.38 8.03 3.72
C ARG A 13 -3.68 7.25 3.52
N ARG A 14 -3.91 6.73 2.31
CA ARG A 14 -5.11 5.92 2.01
C ARG A 14 -5.08 4.55 2.69
N LEU A 15 -3.91 3.92 2.78
CA LEU A 15 -3.73 2.67 3.52
C LEU A 15 -3.98 2.86 5.01
N GLU A 16 -3.40 3.91 5.61
CA GLU A 16 -3.62 4.27 7.01
C GLU A 16 -5.10 4.56 7.28
N ALA A 17 -5.76 5.33 6.41
CA ALA A 17 -7.20 5.58 6.51
C ALA A 17 -8.07 4.31 6.38
N ALA A 18 -7.56 3.27 5.71
CA ALA A 18 -8.21 1.97 5.58
C ALA A 18 -7.83 0.97 6.71
N GLY A 19 -7.14 1.46 7.75
CA GLY A 19 -6.74 0.69 8.94
C GLY A 19 -5.48 -0.14 8.76
N PHE A 20 -4.66 0.13 7.74
CA PHE A 20 -3.36 -0.50 7.58
C PHE A 20 -2.27 0.27 8.33
N GLU A 21 -1.38 -0.46 8.98
CA GLU A 21 -0.24 0.07 9.69
C GLU A 21 1.06 -0.37 9.01
N GLN A 22 2.07 0.49 9.01
CA GLN A 22 3.40 0.14 8.52
C GLN A 22 4.08 -0.80 9.51
N VAL A 23 4.38 -2.04 9.09
CA VAL A 23 4.97 -3.06 9.96
C VAL A 23 6.46 -3.29 9.70
N SER A 24 6.93 -3.09 8.48
CA SER A 24 8.35 -3.22 8.16
C SER A 24 8.71 -2.52 6.85
N GLN A 25 10.01 -2.33 6.62
CA GLN A 25 10.54 -1.79 5.38
C GLN A 25 11.83 -2.52 5.00
N LYS A 26 11.96 -2.88 3.72
CA LYS A 26 13.19 -3.41 3.12
C LYS A 26 13.54 -2.60 1.87
N GLY A 27 14.57 -1.76 1.98
CA GLY A 27 14.93 -0.80 0.94
C GLY A 27 13.76 0.14 0.66
N SER A 28 13.37 0.28 -0.61
CA SER A 28 12.19 1.08 -0.97
C SER A 28 10.86 0.36 -0.71
N HIS A 29 10.81 -0.93 -0.40
CA HIS A 29 9.53 -1.63 -0.21
C HIS A 29 9.07 -1.53 1.24
N VAL A 30 7.89 -0.95 1.44
CA VAL A 30 7.24 -0.79 2.74
C VAL A 30 6.09 -1.78 2.85
N LYS A 31 6.10 -2.60 3.89
CA LYS A 31 5.04 -3.54 4.21
C LYS A 31 4.05 -2.88 5.16
N PHE A 32 2.79 -2.91 4.75
CA PHE A 32 1.63 -2.53 5.54
C PHE A 32 0.85 -3.78 5.92
N ALA A 33 0.28 -3.81 7.12
CA ALA A 33 -0.58 -4.89 7.57
C ALA A 33 -1.82 -4.34 8.29
N LYS A 34 -2.92 -5.07 8.20
CA LYS A 34 -4.10 -4.85 9.05
C LYS A 34 -4.68 -6.17 9.52
N SER A 35 -5.13 -6.19 10.76
CA SER A 35 -5.88 -7.32 11.32
C SER A 35 -7.35 -7.19 10.92
N THR A 36 -7.93 -8.26 10.40
CA THR A 36 -9.36 -8.36 10.06
C THR A 36 -9.95 -9.61 10.70
N ALA A 37 -11.29 -9.72 10.74
CA ALA A 37 -11.95 -10.93 11.26
C ALA A 37 -11.59 -12.20 10.49
N GLU A 38 -11.18 -12.06 9.22
CA GLU A 38 -10.75 -13.16 8.34
C GLU A 38 -9.22 -13.44 8.45
N GLY A 39 -8.50 -12.68 9.26
CA GLY A 39 -7.05 -12.78 9.44
C GLY A 39 -6.28 -11.51 9.05
N THR A 40 -4.96 -11.63 8.90
CA THR A 40 -4.07 -10.50 8.61
C THR A 40 -3.97 -10.24 7.12
N ARG A 41 -4.41 -9.07 6.66
CA ARG A 41 -4.17 -8.60 5.29
C ARG A 41 -2.88 -7.80 5.23
N THR A 42 -2.09 -7.98 4.17
CA THR A 42 -0.83 -7.25 3.98
C THR A 42 -0.75 -6.61 2.60
N ALA A 43 -0.12 -5.44 2.51
CA ALA A 43 0.13 -4.72 1.28
C ALA A 43 1.60 -4.28 1.22
N ILE A 44 2.28 -4.51 0.09
CA ILE A 44 3.66 -4.09 -0.10
C ILE A 44 3.68 -2.93 -1.10
N VAL A 45 4.19 -1.77 -0.66
CA VAL A 45 4.23 -0.54 -1.46
C VAL A 45 5.67 -0.06 -1.60
N ALA A 46 6.13 0.15 -2.84
CA ALA A 46 7.44 0.73 -3.07
C ALA A 46 7.42 2.25 -2.78
N ASN A 47 8.10 2.72 -1.75
CA ASN A 47 8.39 4.14 -1.47
C ASN A 47 9.24 4.77 -2.59
N LYS A 48 8.56 5.16 -3.66
CA LYS A 48 9.08 5.89 -4.82
C LYS A 48 8.26 7.16 -5.02
N ARG A 49 8.78 8.09 -5.83
CA ARG A 49 8.11 9.35 -6.18
C ARG A 49 6.72 9.11 -6.79
N GLU A 50 6.57 8.00 -7.52
CA GLU A 50 5.31 7.58 -8.15
C GLU A 50 5.16 6.06 -8.08
N ILE A 51 3.97 5.60 -7.70
CA ILE A 51 3.58 4.18 -7.69
C ILE A 51 2.89 3.87 -9.01
N SER A 52 3.40 2.88 -9.75
CA SER A 52 2.80 2.47 -11.02
C SER A 52 1.41 1.85 -10.82
N ILE A 53 0.57 1.95 -11.85
CA ILE A 53 -0.77 1.36 -11.86
C ILE A 53 -0.73 -0.15 -11.59
N GLY A 54 0.28 -0.86 -12.12
CA GLY A 54 0.46 -2.29 -11.87
C GLY A 54 0.68 -2.62 -10.39
N THR A 55 1.46 -1.79 -9.68
CA THR A 55 1.64 -1.94 -8.23
C THR A 55 0.36 -1.60 -7.46
N LEU A 56 -0.36 -0.54 -7.86
CA LEU A 56 -1.66 -0.21 -7.26
C LEU A 56 -2.69 -1.33 -7.45
N GLY A 57 -2.75 -1.93 -8.65
CA GLY A 57 -3.63 -3.06 -8.94
C GLY A 57 -3.30 -4.30 -8.09
N SER A 58 -2.02 -4.57 -7.86
CA SER A 58 -1.58 -5.67 -6.99
C SER A 58 -1.98 -5.48 -5.53
N ILE A 59 -1.97 -4.23 -5.03
CA ILE A 59 -2.39 -3.90 -3.66
C ILE A 59 -3.92 -4.04 -3.48
N LEU A 60 -4.69 -3.84 -4.56
CA LEU A 60 -6.16 -3.83 -4.53
C LEU A 60 -6.79 -5.22 -4.80
N ARG A 61 -6.02 -6.20 -5.26
CA ARG A 61 -6.47 -7.59 -5.45
C ARG A 61 -6.40 -8.35 -4.14
#